data_AF-A0A9D6EPU4-F1
#
_entry.id   AF-A0A9D6EPU4-F1
#
_cell.length_a   1.000
_cell.length_b   1.000
_cell.length_c   1.000
_cell.angle_alpha   90.00
_cell.angle_beta   90.00
_cell.angle_gamma   90.00
#
_symmetry.space_group_name_H-M   'P 1'
#
loop_
_entity.id
_entity.type
_entity.pdbx_description
1 polymer ?
#
loop_
_entity_poly.entity_id
_entity_poly.type
_entity_poly.pdbx_seq_one_letter_code
_entity_poly.pdbx_strand_id
1 'polypeptide(L)'
;MGTVAAKKGRIPTFHSDQEERDFWARHSVEEFAKDLEDLDIEIRPPRTEQIAVRLHKEDLQVLRSLAAARGVGHTTLARTVLEGWLARSRGKSKAARRRPARRPA
;
A
#
# COMPACT_ATOMS: atom_id res chain seq x y z
N MET A 1 -17.27 36.11 16.19
CA MET A 1 -16.34 36.68 17.19
C MET A 1 -15.58 35.53 17.82
N GLY A 2 -14.26 35.52 17.69
CA GLY A 2 -13.39 34.47 18.23
C GLY A 2 -12.26 34.10 17.27
N THR A 3 -11.40 35.05 16.90
CA THR A 3 -10.12 34.72 16.27
C THR A 3 -9.18 34.20 17.35
N VAL A 4 -8.88 32.90 17.35
CA VAL A 4 -7.85 32.36 18.23
C VAL A 4 -6.50 32.78 17.64
N ALA A 5 -5.90 33.82 18.22
CA ALA A 5 -4.57 34.29 17.85
C ALA A 5 -3.56 33.17 18.16
N ALA A 6 -3.08 32.48 17.13
CA ALA A 6 -2.01 31.50 17.26
C ALA A 6 -0.75 32.22 17.78
N LYS A 7 -0.30 31.86 18.98
CA LYS A 7 1.07 32.14 19.42
C LYS A 7 1.99 31.44 18.42
N LYS A 8 2.90 32.20 17.81
CA LYS A 8 3.92 31.71 16.86
C LYS A 8 4.51 30.38 17.34
N GLY A 9 4.19 29.29 16.62
CA GLY A 9 4.78 27.97 16.83
C GLY A 9 4.00 26.98 17.71
N ARG A 10 2.70 27.16 17.96
CA ARG A 10 1.84 26.13 18.58
C ARG A 10 0.59 25.81 17.75
N ILE A 11 0.23 24.54 17.66
CA ILE A 11 -0.97 24.07 16.96
C ILE A 11 -2.22 24.47 17.79
N PRO A 12 -3.20 25.18 17.20
CA PRO A 12 -4.42 25.56 17.92
C PRO A 12 -5.32 24.36 18.25
N THR A 13 -6.11 24.47 19.32
CA THR A 13 -7.23 23.55 19.58
C THR A 13 -8.41 23.92 18.70
N PHE A 14 -8.84 23.04 17.80
CA PHE A 14 -9.98 23.28 16.91
C PHE A 14 -11.30 22.90 17.59
N HIS A 15 -12.35 23.65 17.30
CA HIS A 15 -13.69 23.36 17.81
C HIS A 15 -14.52 22.52 16.82
N SER A 16 -14.10 22.41 15.55
CA SER A 16 -14.76 21.59 14.53
C SER A 16 -13.79 21.14 13.42
N ASP A 17 -14.08 20.01 12.79
CA ASP A 17 -13.31 19.47 11.66
C ASP A 17 -13.25 20.42 10.45
N GLN A 18 -14.23 21.32 10.30
CA GLN A 18 -14.26 22.29 9.21
C GLN A 18 -13.24 23.41 9.46
N GLU A 19 -13.17 23.90 10.69
CA GLU A 19 -12.20 24.92 11.12
C GLU A 19 -10.76 24.41 10.97
N GLU A 20 -10.51 23.15 11.34
CA GLU A 20 -9.21 22.50 11.17
C GLU A 20 -8.80 22.42 9.69
N ARG A 21 -9.72 22.00 8.81
CA ARG A 21 -9.47 21.96 7.36
C ARG A 21 -9.16 23.34 6.79
N ASP A 22 -9.94 24.35 7.18
CA ASP A 22 -9.75 25.73 6.73
C ASP A 22 -8.45 26.35 7.26
N PHE A 23 -7.95 25.87 8.40
CA PHE A 23 -6.65 26.24 8.97
C PHE A 23 -5.51 25.60 8.17
N TRP A 24 -5.51 24.27 7.98
CA TRP A 24 -4.45 23.58 7.24
C TRP A 24 -4.44 23.89 5.74
N ALA A 25 -5.56 24.32 5.16
CA ALA A 25 -5.58 24.85 3.79
C ALA A 25 -4.76 26.14 3.62
N ARG A 26 -4.51 26.88 4.72
CA ARG A 26 -3.85 28.19 4.72
C ARG A 26 -2.48 28.20 5.38
N HIS A 27 -2.10 27.12 6.06
CA HIS A 27 -0.87 27.03 6.84
C HIS A 27 -0.05 25.80 6.47
N SER A 28 1.27 25.95 6.35
CA SER A 28 2.17 24.81 6.17
C SER A 28 2.42 24.09 7.51
N VAL A 29 2.50 22.76 7.47
CA VAL A 29 2.83 21.93 8.64
C VAL A 29 4.23 22.26 9.19
N GLU A 30 5.16 22.67 8.31
CA GLU A 30 6.54 23.02 8.68
C GLU A 30 6.61 24.20 9.66
N GLU A 31 5.64 25.12 9.62
CA GLU A 31 5.56 26.28 10.53
C GLU A 31 5.36 25.86 12.00
N PHE A 32 4.90 24.64 12.23
CA PHE A 32 4.59 24.06 13.53
C PHE A 32 5.55 22.94 13.94
N ALA A 33 6.66 22.73 13.21
CA ALA A 33 7.59 21.64 13.43
C ALA A 33 8.13 21.53 14.88
N LYS A 34 8.16 22.62 15.64
CA LYS A 34 8.58 22.62 17.06
C LYS A 34 7.55 22.05 18.04
N ASP A 35 6.30 21.95 17.61
CA ASP A 35 5.16 21.44 18.39
C ASP A 35 4.76 20.03 17.92
N LEU A 36 5.48 19.48 16.93
CA LEU A 36 5.33 18.10 16.49
C LEU A 36 6.22 17.19 17.33
N GLU A 37 5.70 16.02 17.65
CA GLU A 37 6.46 14.96 18.29
C GLU A 37 7.06 14.05 17.21
N ASP A 38 8.35 13.73 17.34
CA ASP A 38 9.00 12.75 16.47
C ASP A 38 8.36 11.37 16.71
N LEU A 39 7.64 10.88 15.71
CA LEU A 39 7.08 9.54 15.74
C LEU A 39 8.07 8.55 15.13
N ASP A 40 8.78 7.82 15.98
CA ASP A 40 9.65 6.73 15.54
C ASP A 40 8.79 5.52 15.14
N ILE A 41 8.49 5.42 13.83
CA ILE A 41 7.76 4.28 13.27
C ILE A 41 8.76 3.23 12.83
N GLU A 42 8.79 2.10 13.53
CA GLU A 42 9.50 0.90 13.08
C GLU A 42 8.79 0.33 11.83
N ILE A 43 9.27 0.71 10.64
CA ILE A 43 8.80 0.11 9.38
C ILE A 43 9.40 -1.30 9.30
N ARG A 44 8.66 -2.30 9.79
CA ARG A 44 9.08 -3.70 9.68
C ARG A 44 9.21 -4.08 8.21
N PRO A 45 10.33 -4.70 7.79
CA PRO A 45 10.47 -5.16 6.43
C PRO A 45 9.39 -6.20 6.13
N PRO A 46 8.83 -6.20 4.91
CA PRO A 46 7.83 -7.19 4.53
C PRO A 46 8.43 -8.59 4.68
N ARG A 47 7.70 -9.49 5.35
CA ARG A 47 8.10 -10.90 5.49
C ARG A 47 7.96 -11.60 4.13
N THR A 48 9.02 -11.55 3.33
CA THR A 48 9.10 -12.24 2.04
C THR A 48 9.94 -13.50 2.16
N GLU A 49 9.41 -14.61 1.67
CA GLU A 49 10.15 -15.86 1.52
C GLU A 49 10.79 -15.91 0.12
N GLN A 50 12.01 -16.46 0.05
CA GLN A 50 12.71 -16.64 -1.22
C GLN A 50 12.40 -18.02 -1.80
N ILE A 51 12.08 -18.06 -3.09
CA ILE A 51 11.94 -19.29 -3.86
C ILE A 51 12.95 -19.33 -5.00
N ALA A 52 13.50 -20.52 -5.28
CA ALA A 52 14.30 -20.76 -6.47
C ALA A 52 13.43 -21.43 -7.54
N VAL A 53 13.28 -20.80 -8.71
CA VAL A 53 12.49 -21.32 -9.83
C VAL A 53 13.43 -21.61 -10.99
N ARG A 54 13.39 -22.84 -11.51
CA ARG A 54 14.12 -23.22 -12.72
C ARG A 54 13.28 -22.86 -13.94
N LEU A 55 13.87 -22.12 -14.87
CA LEU A 55 13.25 -21.72 -16.14
C LEU A 55 14.15 -22.19 -17.28
N HIS A 56 13.54 -22.50 -18.43
CA HIS A 56 14.32 -22.70 -19.65
C HIS A 56 15.01 -21.39 -20.05
N LYS A 57 16.15 -21.52 -20.74
CA LYS A 57 16.96 -20.37 -21.14
C LYS A 57 16.16 -19.39 -22.01
N GLU A 58 15.36 -19.93 -22.93
CA GLU A 58 14.51 -19.17 -23.85
C GLU A 58 13.45 -18.36 -23.09
N ASP A 59 12.72 -19.01 -22.17
CA ASP A 59 11.71 -18.34 -21.34
C ASP A 59 12.30 -17.20 -20.50
N LEU A 60 13.50 -17.41 -19.95
CA LEU A 60 14.19 -16.37 -19.17
C LEU A 60 14.55 -15.16 -20.04
N GLN A 61 14.95 -15.36 -21.30
CA GLN A 61 15.22 -14.27 -22.23
C GLN A 61 13.96 -13.49 -22.60
N VAL A 62 12.86 -14.20 -22.85
CA VAL A 62 11.56 -13.58 -23.10
C VAL A 62 11.12 -12.76 -21.89
N LEU A 63 11.23 -13.31 -20.67
CA LEU A 63 10.90 -12.60 -19.44
C LEU A 63 11.73 -11.31 -19.27
N ARG A 64 13.04 -11.37 -19.52
CA ARG A 64 13.92 -10.19 -19.45
C ARG A 64 13.52 -9.12 -20.46
N SER A 65 13.21 -9.52 -21.68
CA SER A 65 12.80 -8.60 -22.75
C SER A 65 11.46 -7.92 -22.42
N LEU A 66 10.48 -8.68 -21.94
CA LEU A 66 9.19 -8.15 -21.49
C LEU A 66 9.31 -7.21 -20.29
N ALA A 67 10.22 -7.51 -19.36
CA ALA A 67 10.46 -6.68 -18.19
C ALA A 67 11.13 -5.36 -18.59
N ALA A 68 12.13 -5.41 -19.48
CA ALA A 68 12.81 -4.23 -20.01
C ALA A 68 11.84 -3.30 -20.77
N ALA A 69 10.98 -3.86 -21.63
CA ALA A 69 9.95 -3.09 -22.33
C ALA A 69 8.96 -2.37 -21.39
N ARG A 70 8.82 -2.86 -20.16
CA ARG A 70 7.95 -2.29 -19.11
C ARG A 70 8.70 -1.44 -18.08
N GLY A 71 10.01 -1.25 -18.24
CA GLY A 71 10.84 -0.49 -17.30
C GLY A 71 10.97 -1.14 -15.91
N VAL A 72 10.79 -2.46 -15.79
CA VAL A 72 10.85 -3.18 -14.51
C VAL A 72 11.90 -4.29 -14.53
N GLY A 73 12.36 -4.71 -13.36
CA GLY A 73 13.22 -5.89 -13.22
C GLY A 73 12.48 -7.19 -13.58
N HIS A 74 13.18 -8.16 -14.16
CA HIS A 74 12.62 -9.47 -14.52
C HIS A 74 12.08 -10.25 -13.31
N THR A 75 12.72 -10.14 -12.15
CA THR A 75 12.24 -10.70 -10.87
C THR A 75 10.97 -10.01 -10.38
N THR A 76 10.90 -8.68 -10.49
CA THR A 76 9.69 -7.89 -10.19
C THR A 76 8.53 -8.32 -11.07
N LEU A 77 8.75 -8.42 -12.39
CA LEU A 77 7.72 -8.85 -13.32
C LEU A 77 7.23 -10.28 -13.00
N ALA A 78 8.15 -11.21 -12.74
CA ALA A 78 7.80 -12.57 -12.35
C ALA A 78 6.95 -12.60 -11.07
N ARG A 79 7.33 -11.83 -10.05
CA ARG A 79 6.59 -11.70 -8.80
C ARG A 79 5.17 -11.18 -9.03
N THR A 80 5.01 -10.09 -9.77
CA THR A 80 3.69 -9.50 -10.05
C THR A 80 2.78 -10.46 -10.81
N VAL A 81 3.32 -11.21 -11.78
CA VAL A 81 2.55 -12.23 -12.51
C VAL A 81 2.09 -13.35 -11.58
N LEU A 82 2.98 -13.84 -10.71
CA LEU A 82 2.66 -14.87 -9.71
C LEU A 82 1.58 -14.39 -8.73
N GLU A 83 1.72 -13.18 -8.19
CA GLU A 83 0.75 -12.56 -7.29
C GLU A 83 -0.62 -12.42 -7.95
N GLY A 84 -0.66 -11.93 -9.20
CA GLY A 84 -1.89 -11.81 -9.97
C GLY A 84 -2.56 -13.17 -10.25
N TRP A 85 -1.77 -14.20 -10.55
CA TRP A 85 -2.29 -15.56 -10.73
C TRP A 85 -2.88 -16.13 -9.42
N LEU A 86 -2.18 -15.96 -8.29
CA LEU A 86 -2.64 -16.40 -6.97
C LEU A 86 -3.94 -15.69 -6.55
N ALA A 87 -4.04 -14.38 -6.78
CA ALA A 87 -5.24 -13.62 -6.48
C ALA A 87 -6.48 -14.18 -7.21
N ARG A 88 -6.33 -14.51 -8.51
CA ARG A 88 -7.40 -15.13 -9.30
C ARG A 88 -7.75 -16.54 -8.82
N SER A 89 -6.75 -17.33 -8.44
CA SER A 89 -6.96 -18.70 -7.95
C SER A 89 -7.75 -18.73 -6.62
N ARG A 90 -7.43 -17.82 -5.69
CA ARG A 90 -8.15 -17.69 -4.40
C ARG A 90 -9.64 -17.37 -4.58
N GLY A 91 -9.99 -16.57 -5.60
CA GLY A 91 -11.39 -16.25 -5.91
C GLY A 91 -12.22 -17.46 -6.38
N LYS A 92 -11.61 -18.38 -7.16
CA LYS A 92 -12.28 -19.58 -7.67
C LYS A 92 -12.50 -20.64 -6.57
N SER A 93 -11.56 -20.81 -5.65
CA SER A 93 -11.70 -21.79 -4.55
C SER A 93 -12.81 -21.45 -3.56
N LYS A 94 -13.10 -20.15 -3.32
CA LYS A 94 -14.21 -19.73 -2.45
C LYS A 94 -15.59 -20.07 -3.06
N ALA A 95 -15.72 -20.06 -4.38
CA ALA A 95 -16.95 -20.44 -5.08
C ALA A 95 -17.18 -21.96 -5.08
N ALA A 96 -16.12 -22.75 -5.26
CA ALA A 96 -16.20 -24.22 -5.23
C ALA A 96 -16.60 -24.77 -3.83
N ARG A 97 -16.10 -24.15 -2.75
CA ARG A 97 -16.37 -24.56 -1.37
C ARG A 97 -17.80 -24.23 -0.89
N ARG A 98 -18.56 -23.42 -1.63
CA ARG A 98 -19.93 -22.97 -1.28
C ARG A 98 -21.06 -23.85 -1.84
N ARG A 99 -20.79 -24.94 -2.57
CA ARG A 99 -21.87 -25.87 -2.96
C ARG A 99 -22.24 -26.73 -1.74
N PRO A 100 -23.41 -26.57 -1.11
CA PRO A 100 -23.83 -27.50 -0.08
C PRO A 100 -24.07 -28.87 -0.73
N ALA A 101 -23.67 -29.93 -0.03
CA ALA A 101 -23.99 -31.29 -0.41
C ALA A 101 -25.51 -31.41 -0.53
N ARG A 102 -26.01 -31.68 -1.75
CA ARG A 102 -27.40 -32.08 -1.94
C ARG A 102 -27.57 -33.41 -1.22
N ARG A 103 -28.22 -33.41 -0.05
CA ARG A 103 -28.71 -34.65 0.58
C ARG A 103 -29.78 -35.24 -0.34
N PRO A 104 -29.67 -36.50 -0.78
CA PRO A 104 -30.80 -37.18 -1.40
C PRO A 104 -31.85 -37.49 -0.33
N ALA A 105 -33.12 -37.52 -0.76
CA ALA A 105 -34.31 -37.73 0.04
C ALA A 105 -34.46 -39.20 0.47
#